data_AF-A0A8J3MAE6-F1
#
_entry.id   AF-A0A8J3MAE6-F1
#
_cell.length_a   1.000
_cell.length_b   1.000
_cell.length_c   1.000
_cell.angle_alpha   90.00
_cell.angle_beta   90.00
_cell.angle_gamma   90.00
#
_symmetry.space_group_name_H-M   'P 1'
#
loop_
_entity.id
_entity.type
_entity.pdbx_description
1 polymer ?
#
loop_
_entity_poly.entity_id
_entity_poly.type
_entity_poly.pdbx_seq_one_letter_code
_entity_poly.pdbx_strand_id
1 'polypeptide(L)'
;MRLRLRIFLFFCLLALGGSAAIGLGLWAGYARAGVGQAVDSFVIAGLIAVLGLCALTVGIWLLFDENVARPIERLAAQLRGRAHAGVEADLDLHGVRYLGDLGPAAAAMAGQLSASTLATAGAVAAETARLEAEKARLASLLTEVPIATVLLNPGHQIVLYDGQAAGMLAQVAHPRLNASLFDYLDRGAIETAYTRLAKTGQEVTLVAPCTHGELSFRCRMKPLGDAPGYLLILDDSTAEIAPEAPRPLVYDFALLDQPHDLALEARRLEDLAYVVFDTETTGLLPHKDEIVQLGAVRVLRGRILPGEEIDQLVDPGRRIPPASTRVHGITDAMVAGAPGIDSVAASFNRFANGAVIVAHNAPFDMAFLRRQAKHSGLVWDHPILDTVLLSAVLFGTTESHTLDAICTRLGIAIPKDRRHTALGDARATAEVLCRMLPMLKAQGLETLGALLEETRRHGRLLEDLN
;
A
#
# COMPACT_ATOMS: atom_id res chain seq x y z
N MET A 1 13.29 -9.84 17.48
CA MET A 1 13.39 -8.96 18.67
C MET A 1 14.21 -7.74 18.31
N ARG A 2 13.60 -6.54 18.32
CA ARG A 2 14.22 -5.29 17.84
C ARG A 2 15.49 -4.96 18.64
N LEU A 3 16.55 -4.52 17.97
CA LEU A 3 17.87 -4.23 18.57
C LEU A 3 17.75 -3.37 19.84
N ARG A 4 16.92 -2.33 19.78
CA ARG A 4 16.62 -1.44 20.90
C ARG A 4 16.09 -2.15 22.14
N LEU A 5 15.24 -3.17 21.98
CA LEU A 5 14.70 -3.93 23.12
C LEU A 5 15.80 -4.77 23.79
N ARG A 6 16.70 -5.37 23.00
CA ARG A 6 17.86 -6.11 23.55
C ARG A 6 18.78 -5.18 24.35
N ILE A 7 19.01 -3.98 23.82
CA ILE A 7 19.87 -2.98 24.46
C ILE A 7 19.21 -2.44 25.73
N PHE A 8 17.92 -2.12 25.69
CA PHE A 8 17.16 -1.73 26.88
C PHE A 8 17.22 -2.80 27.99
N LEU A 9 16.95 -4.06 27.64
CA LEU A 9 17.03 -5.17 28.60
C LEU A 9 18.43 -5.34 29.19
N PHE A 10 19.48 -5.11 28.40
CA PHE A 10 20.86 -5.12 28.88
C PHE A 10 21.12 -4.01 29.91
N PHE A 11 20.64 -2.78 29.68
CA PHE A 11 20.77 -1.69 30.66
C PHE A 11 19.91 -1.91 31.90
N CYS A 12 18.72 -2.53 31.78
CA CYS A 12 17.92 -2.96 32.94
C CYS A 12 18.68 -3.99 33.80
N LEU A 13 19.32 -4.97 33.15
CA LEU A 13 20.13 -5.97 33.84
C LEU A 13 21.33 -5.32 34.56
N LEU A 14 21.97 -4.33 33.93
CA LEU A 14 23.08 -3.58 34.53
C LEU A 14 22.63 -2.80 35.78
N ALA A 15 21.48 -2.12 35.72
CA ALA A 15 20.92 -1.39 36.84
C ALA A 15 20.56 -2.33 38.01
N LEU A 16 19.91 -3.46 37.72
CA LEU A 16 19.54 -4.46 38.73
C LEU A 16 20.78 -5.10 39.36
N GLY A 17 21.74 -5.53 38.54
CA GLY A 17 22.99 -6.14 39.00
C GLY A 17 23.83 -5.19 39.85
N GLY A 18 23.97 -3.93 39.42
CA GLY A 18 24.69 -2.92 40.20
C GLY A 18 23.97 -2.55 41.50
N SER A 19 22.62 -2.48 41.50
CA SER A 19 21.84 -2.26 42.72
C SER A 19 22.01 -3.40 43.72
N ALA A 20 22.01 -4.65 43.24
CA ALA A 20 22.27 -5.83 44.07
C ALA A 20 23.69 -5.83 44.66
N ALA A 21 24.70 -5.43 43.86
CA ALA A 21 26.08 -5.31 44.32
C ALA A 21 26.25 -4.22 45.39
N ILE A 22 25.61 -3.06 45.21
CA ILE A 22 25.57 -1.98 46.22
C ILE A 22 24.90 -2.49 47.50
N GLY A 23 23.76 -3.18 47.39
CA GLY A 23 23.07 -3.77 48.54
C GLY A 23 23.93 -4.79 49.30
N LEU A 24 24.60 -5.70 48.58
CA LEU A 24 25.52 -6.68 49.17
C LEU A 24 26.73 -6.01 49.85
N GLY A 25 27.31 -4.99 49.23
CA GLY A 25 28.44 -4.24 49.78
C GLY A 25 28.05 -3.51 51.08
N LEU A 26 26.88 -2.87 51.11
CA LEU A 26 26.38 -2.20 52.30
C LEU A 26 26.00 -3.19 53.40
N TRP A 27 25.40 -4.33 53.04
CA TRP A 27 25.10 -5.41 53.99
C TRP A 27 26.38 -5.99 54.62
N ALA A 28 27.39 -6.30 53.81
CA ALA A 28 28.67 -6.80 54.29
C ALA A 28 29.42 -5.76 55.16
N GLY A 29 29.33 -4.48 54.79
CA GLY A 29 29.86 -3.36 55.58
C GLY A 29 29.17 -3.23 56.93
N TYR A 30 27.83 -3.27 56.95
CA TYR A 30 27.03 -3.22 58.16
C TYR A 30 27.31 -4.42 59.09
N ALA A 31 27.35 -5.64 58.54
CA ALA A 31 27.62 -6.87 59.28
C ALA A 31 29.01 -6.85 59.95
N ARG A 32 29.98 -6.12 59.39
CA ARG A 32 31.32 -5.95 59.96
C ARG A 32 31.43 -4.77 60.94
N ALA A 33 30.57 -3.76 60.81
CA ALA A 33 30.66 -2.54 61.62
C ALA A 33 30.21 -2.75 63.07
N GLY A 34 29.33 -3.71 63.37
CA GLY A 34 28.97 -4.10 64.74
C GLY A 34 28.22 -3.05 65.58
N VAL A 35 27.85 -1.90 65.00
CA VAL A 35 27.18 -0.78 65.69
C VAL A 35 25.69 -0.76 65.36
N GLY A 36 24.85 -1.09 66.36
CA GLY A 36 23.39 -1.14 66.21
C GLY A 36 22.70 0.18 65.82
N GLN A 37 23.39 1.33 65.97
CA GLN A 37 22.88 2.67 65.61
C GLN A 37 23.24 3.13 64.19
N ALA A 38 24.01 2.35 63.41
CA ALA A 38 24.46 2.77 62.08
C ALA A 38 23.47 2.47 60.94
N VAL A 39 22.38 1.74 61.20
CA VAL A 39 21.44 1.22 60.18
C VAL A 39 20.94 2.33 59.25
N ASP A 40 20.47 3.44 59.81
CA ASP A 40 19.87 4.53 59.04
C ASP A 40 20.86 5.17 58.07
N SER A 41 22.13 5.29 58.46
CA SER A 41 23.20 5.83 57.60
C SER A 41 23.50 4.91 56.42
N PHE A 42 23.52 3.58 56.62
CA PHE A 42 23.73 2.61 55.54
C PHE A 42 22.51 2.54 54.60
N VAL A 43 21.30 2.65 55.13
CA VAL A 43 20.06 2.67 54.33
C VAL A 43 20.00 3.91 53.44
N ILE A 44 20.28 5.11 53.99
CA ILE A 44 20.30 6.36 53.21
C ILE A 44 21.41 6.31 52.16
N ALA A 45 22.61 5.85 52.51
CA ALA A 45 23.71 5.70 51.55
C ALA A 45 23.37 4.72 50.42
N GLY A 46 22.70 3.61 50.74
CA GLY A 46 22.22 2.64 49.74
C GLY A 46 21.16 3.21 48.83
N LEU A 47 20.20 3.94 49.38
CA LEU A 47 19.16 4.58 48.58
C LEU A 47 19.76 5.59 47.60
N ILE A 48 20.67 6.45 48.06
CA ILE A 48 21.35 7.44 47.21
C ILE A 48 22.17 6.74 46.12
N ALA A 49 22.93 5.69 46.47
CA ALA A 49 23.77 4.97 45.52
C ALA A 49 22.94 4.22 44.46
N VAL A 50 21.84 3.57 44.85
CA VAL A 50 20.93 2.87 43.93
C VAL A 50 20.22 3.88 43.01
N LEU A 51 19.68 4.97 43.57
CA LEU A 51 19.03 6.01 42.76
C LEU A 51 20.01 6.67 41.78
N GLY A 52 21.22 6.99 42.24
CA GLY A 52 22.28 7.55 41.41
C GLY A 52 22.70 6.61 40.29
N LEU A 53 22.87 5.32 40.58
CA LEU A 53 23.19 4.29 39.58
C LEU A 53 22.06 4.14 38.56
N CYS A 54 20.81 4.07 39.01
CA CYS A 54 19.65 3.98 38.13
C CYS A 54 19.56 5.21 37.21
N ALA A 55 19.70 6.41 37.76
CA ALA A 55 19.67 7.65 36.99
C ALA A 55 20.80 7.70 35.94
N LEU A 56 22.03 7.32 36.32
CA LEU A 56 23.16 7.25 35.40
C LEU A 56 22.93 6.21 34.31
N THR A 57 22.42 5.03 34.67
CA THR A 57 22.16 3.92 33.73
C THR A 57 21.09 4.32 32.71
N VAL A 58 20.00 4.96 33.16
CA VAL A 58 18.95 5.49 32.28
C VAL A 58 19.53 6.60 31.39
N GLY A 59 20.33 7.52 31.94
CA GLY A 59 20.96 8.59 31.16
C GLY A 59 21.88 8.07 30.06
N ILE A 60 22.75 7.10 30.37
CA ILE A 60 23.64 6.46 29.39
C ILE A 60 22.82 5.68 28.36
N TRP A 61 21.78 4.96 28.79
CA TRP A 61 20.90 4.24 27.88
C TRP A 61 20.22 5.18 26.87
N LEU A 62 19.67 6.32 27.33
CA LEU A 62 19.07 7.32 26.46
C LEU A 62 20.08 7.87 25.45
N LEU A 63 21.29 8.22 25.92
CA LEU A 63 22.36 8.70 25.06
C LEU A 63 22.75 7.64 24.02
N PHE A 64 22.84 6.37 24.40
CA PHE A 64 23.15 5.27 23.49
C PHE A 64 22.01 5.03 22.48
N ASP A 65 20.75 5.05 22.92
CA ASP A 65 19.59 4.85 22.05
C ASP A 65 19.52 5.93 20.97
N GLU A 66 19.71 7.19 21.37
CA GLU A 66 19.68 8.35 20.47
C GLU A 66 20.86 8.40 19.52
N ASN A 67 22.07 8.13 20.00
CA ASN A 67 23.29 8.33 19.21
C ASN A 67 23.78 7.08 18.47
N VAL A 68 23.33 5.87 18.85
CA VAL A 68 23.79 4.62 18.23
C VAL A 68 22.62 3.81 17.69
N ALA A 69 21.66 3.44 18.53
CA ALA A 69 20.63 2.47 18.13
C ALA A 69 19.70 3.03 17.03
N ARG A 70 19.16 4.25 17.20
CA ARG A 70 18.31 4.89 16.18
C ARG A 70 19.05 5.17 14.87
N PRO A 71 20.28 5.73 14.87
CA PRO A 71 21.06 5.87 13.65
C PRO A 71 21.31 4.56 12.90
N ILE A 72 21.57 3.45 13.60
CA ILE A 72 21.73 2.12 12.96
C ILE A 72 20.45 1.70 12.26
N GLU A 73 19.30 1.84 12.92
CA GLU A 73 18.00 1.47 12.34
C GLU A 73 17.67 2.32 11.10
N ARG A 74 17.95 3.64 11.16
CA ARG A 74 17.80 4.55 10.02
C ARG A 74 18.72 4.18 8.86
N LEU A 75 20.01 3.97 9.13
CA LEU A 75 20.98 3.59 8.11
C LEU A 75 20.59 2.26 7.45
N ALA A 76 20.19 1.26 8.24
CA ALA A 76 19.72 -0.02 7.72
C ALA A 76 18.45 0.12 6.86
N ALA A 77 17.54 1.03 7.22
CA ALA A 77 16.35 1.31 6.41
C ALA A 77 16.70 2.02 5.09
N GLN A 78 17.62 2.98 5.11
CA GLN A 78 18.11 3.67 3.91
C GLN A 78 18.84 2.71 2.97
N LEU A 79 19.71 1.84 3.49
CA LEU A 79 20.43 0.83 2.71
C LEU A 79 19.46 -0.15 2.04
N ARG A 80 18.42 -0.60 2.74
CA ARG A 80 17.36 -1.44 2.14
C ARG A 80 16.57 -0.70 1.06
N GLY A 81 16.24 0.57 1.30
CA GLY A 81 15.60 1.43 0.31
C GLY A 81 16.43 1.57 -0.98
N ARG A 82 17.75 1.74 -0.84
CA ARG A 82 18.67 1.74 -1.99
C ARG A 82 18.73 0.38 -2.70
N ALA A 83 18.96 -0.69 -1.95
CA ALA A 83 19.20 -2.02 -2.51
C ALA A 83 17.98 -2.67 -3.18
N HIS A 84 16.77 -2.41 -2.66
CA HIS A 84 15.57 -3.12 -3.09
C HIS A 84 14.47 -2.22 -3.65
N ALA A 85 14.48 -0.92 -3.34
CA ALA A 85 13.46 0.01 -3.81
C ALA A 85 14.00 1.08 -4.77
N GLY A 86 15.28 1.06 -5.14
CA GLY A 86 15.86 2.02 -6.09
C GLY A 86 15.74 3.49 -5.65
N VAL A 87 15.77 3.74 -4.33
CA VAL A 87 15.69 5.09 -3.76
C VAL A 87 17.08 5.73 -3.80
N GLU A 88 17.25 6.84 -4.52
CA GLU A 88 18.57 7.52 -4.67
C GLU A 88 18.88 8.56 -3.58
N ALA A 89 18.05 8.69 -2.54
CA ALA A 89 18.24 9.69 -1.49
C ALA A 89 19.62 9.58 -0.82
N ASP A 90 20.30 10.72 -0.61
CA ASP A 90 21.60 10.79 0.05
C ASP A 90 21.56 10.18 1.46
N LEU A 91 22.59 9.41 1.80
CA LEU A 91 22.75 8.89 3.15
C LEU A 91 22.99 10.08 4.08
N ASP A 92 22.17 10.18 5.13
CA ASP A 92 22.38 11.21 6.15
C ASP A 92 23.61 10.82 6.99
N LEU A 93 24.77 11.27 6.54
CA LEU A 93 26.05 11.03 7.20
C LEU A 93 26.20 11.85 8.50
N HIS A 94 25.38 12.88 8.72
CA HIS A 94 25.44 13.69 9.94
C HIS A 94 24.89 12.92 11.15
N GLY A 95 23.81 12.16 10.97
CA GLY A 95 23.23 11.31 12.04
C GLY A 95 24.06 10.08 12.42
N VAL A 96 25.06 9.73 11.60
CA VAL A 96 25.86 8.50 11.69
C VAL A 96 27.23 8.74 12.35
N ARG A 97 27.53 9.97 12.79
CA ARG A 97 28.83 10.36 13.37
C ARG A 97 29.33 9.43 14.47
N TYR A 98 28.44 8.86 15.28
CA TYR A 98 28.78 7.96 16.39
C TYR A 98 28.91 6.48 15.99
N LEU A 99 28.66 6.13 14.72
CA LEU A 99 28.81 4.78 14.19
C LEU A 99 30.22 4.50 13.65
N GLY A 100 31.14 5.46 13.76
CA GLY A 100 32.54 5.32 13.33
C GLY A 100 32.64 4.96 11.85
N ASP A 101 33.52 4.01 11.52
CA ASP A 101 33.82 3.60 10.15
C ASP A 101 32.67 2.86 9.45
N LEU A 102 31.66 2.39 10.19
CA LEU A 102 30.50 1.73 9.60
C LEU A 102 29.70 2.66 8.70
N GLY A 103 29.61 3.95 9.04
CA GLY A 103 28.91 4.94 8.22
C GLY A 103 29.55 5.13 6.84
N PRO A 104 30.83 5.55 6.79
CA PRO A 104 31.57 5.69 5.54
C PRO A 104 31.68 4.39 4.74
N ALA A 105 31.87 3.23 5.39
CA ALA A 105 31.95 1.94 4.71
C ALA A 105 30.60 1.54 4.07
N ALA A 106 29.49 1.72 4.80
CA ALA A 106 28.16 1.51 4.26
C ALA A 106 27.87 2.44 3.09
N ALA A 107 28.29 3.71 3.17
CA ALA A 107 28.12 4.69 2.09
C ALA A 107 28.95 4.33 0.85
N ALA A 108 30.20 3.89 1.03
CA ALA A 108 31.07 3.46 -0.06
C ALA A 108 30.53 2.19 -0.76
N MET A 109 30.10 1.19 0.02
CA MET A 109 29.45 -0.02 -0.52
C MET A 109 28.16 0.33 -1.25
N ALA A 110 27.32 1.20 -0.69
CA ALA A 110 26.11 1.66 -1.36
C ALA A 110 26.43 2.39 -2.66
N GLY A 111 27.49 3.22 -2.69
CA GLY A 111 27.96 3.89 -3.90
C GLY A 111 28.42 2.92 -4.99
N GLN A 112 29.23 1.92 -4.65
CA GLN A 112 29.66 0.89 -5.60
C GLN A 112 28.51 0.02 -6.10
N LEU A 113 27.63 -0.40 -5.20
CA LEU A 113 26.45 -1.18 -5.57
C LEU A 113 25.54 -0.37 -6.49
N SER A 114 25.34 0.92 -6.20
CA SER A 114 24.55 1.82 -7.05
C SER A 114 25.18 1.95 -8.43
N ALA A 115 26.49 2.15 -8.52
CA ALA A 115 27.21 2.25 -9.80
C ALA A 115 27.12 0.95 -10.63
N SER A 116 27.31 -0.21 -10.00
CA SER A 116 27.19 -1.52 -10.65
C SER A 116 25.75 -1.83 -11.07
N THR A 117 24.78 -1.45 -10.24
CA THR A 117 23.36 -1.61 -10.55
C THR A 117 22.97 -0.69 -11.71
N LEU A 118 23.45 0.55 -11.75
CA LEU A 118 23.20 1.48 -12.87
C LEU A 118 23.75 0.94 -14.19
N ALA A 119 24.95 0.36 -14.17
CA ALA A 119 25.59 -0.22 -15.36
C ALA A 119 24.81 -1.44 -15.89
N THR A 120 24.34 -2.31 -14.98
CA THR A 120 23.55 -3.50 -15.34
C THR A 120 22.12 -3.12 -15.76
N ALA A 121 21.52 -2.16 -15.06
CA ALA A 121 20.19 -1.62 -15.34
C ALA A 121 20.15 -0.87 -16.66
N GLY A 122 21.20 -0.16 -17.06
CA GLY A 122 21.25 0.54 -18.35
C GLY A 122 21.12 -0.40 -19.54
N ALA A 123 21.80 -1.55 -19.50
CA ALA A 123 21.71 -2.56 -20.55
C ALA A 123 20.34 -3.27 -20.57
N VAL A 124 19.83 -3.66 -19.39
CA VAL A 124 18.51 -4.28 -19.27
C VAL A 124 17.39 -3.30 -19.64
N ALA A 125 17.50 -2.03 -19.26
CA ALA A 125 16.52 -0.99 -19.58
C ALA A 125 16.46 -0.71 -21.07
N ALA A 126 17.60 -0.68 -21.77
CA ALA A 126 17.63 -0.50 -23.23
C ALA A 126 16.91 -1.65 -23.95
N GLU A 127 17.16 -2.90 -23.55
CA GLU A 127 16.49 -4.05 -24.14
C GLU A 127 15.01 -4.15 -23.72
N THR A 128 14.68 -3.82 -22.47
CA THR A 128 13.30 -3.79 -21.98
C THR A 128 12.50 -2.69 -22.69
N ALA A 129 13.09 -1.50 -22.89
CA ALA A 129 12.46 -0.41 -23.62
C ALA A 129 12.24 -0.80 -25.10
N ARG A 130 13.18 -1.54 -25.71
CA ARG A 130 13.01 -2.07 -27.06
C ARG A 130 11.86 -3.09 -27.12
N LEU A 131 11.82 -4.03 -26.17
CA LEU A 131 10.76 -5.04 -26.08
C LEU A 131 9.39 -4.40 -25.79
N GLU A 132 9.31 -3.44 -24.88
CA GLU A 132 8.09 -2.69 -24.58
C GLU A 132 7.65 -1.85 -25.78
N ALA A 133 8.56 -1.21 -26.51
CA ALA A 133 8.22 -0.49 -27.73
C ALA A 133 7.71 -1.44 -28.84
N GLU A 134 8.33 -2.60 -29.00
CA GLU A 134 7.91 -3.63 -29.95
C GLU A 134 6.55 -4.23 -29.55
N LYS A 135 6.34 -4.49 -28.26
CA LYS A 135 5.09 -4.96 -27.69
C LYS A 135 3.98 -3.91 -27.77
N ALA A 136 4.27 -2.64 -27.51
CA ALA A 136 3.34 -1.53 -27.69
C ALA A 136 2.96 -1.37 -29.17
N ARG A 137 3.92 -1.58 -30.09
CA ARG A 137 3.65 -1.61 -31.53
C ARG A 137 2.74 -2.78 -31.91
N LEU A 138 2.99 -3.99 -31.39
CA LEU A 138 2.12 -5.15 -31.61
C LEU A 138 0.73 -4.96 -30.99
N ALA A 139 0.65 -4.40 -29.79
CA ALA A 139 -0.60 -4.04 -29.14
C ALA A 139 -1.39 -3.03 -29.99
N SER A 140 -0.72 -1.99 -30.51
CA SER A 140 -1.31 -1.00 -31.43
C SER A 140 -1.86 -1.64 -32.70
N LEU A 141 -1.17 -2.62 -33.28
CA LEU A 141 -1.65 -3.35 -34.46
C LEU A 141 -2.87 -4.23 -34.14
N LEU A 142 -2.93 -4.82 -32.95
CA LEU A 142 -4.11 -5.57 -32.47
C LEU A 142 -5.31 -4.66 -32.20
N THR A 143 -5.10 -3.35 -32.04
CA THR A 143 -6.13 -2.37 -31.68
C THR A 143 -7.02 -1.98 -32.86
N GLU A 144 -6.63 -2.35 -34.09
CA GLU A 144 -7.40 -2.12 -35.32
C GLU A 144 -8.52 -3.15 -35.54
N VAL A 145 -8.60 -4.19 -34.70
CA VAL A 145 -9.69 -5.17 -34.75
C VAL A 145 -10.92 -4.62 -34.00
N PRO A 146 -12.09 -4.44 -34.65
CA PRO A 146 -13.27 -3.82 -34.06
C PRO A 146 -14.08 -4.83 -33.23
N ILE A 147 -13.42 -5.59 -32.35
CA ILE A 147 -14.06 -6.65 -31.56
C ILE A 147 -13.60 -6.51 -30.12
N ALA A 148 -14.52 -6.20 -29.21
CA ALA A 148 -14.25 -6.12 -27.78
C ALA A 148 -13.78 -7.47 -27.24
N THR A 149 -12.52 -7.53 -26.84
CA THR A 149 -11.85 -8.79 -26.48
C THR A 149 -11.37 -8.77 -25.03
N VAL A 150 -11.69 -9.85 -24.31
CA VAL A 150 -11.25 -10.11 -22.94
C VAL A 150 -10.59 -11.50 -22.89
N LEU A 151 -9.39 -11.58 -22.32
CA LEU A 151 -8.71 -12.84 -22.03
C LEU A 151 -8.95 -13.22 -20.57
N LEU A 152 -9.30 -14.47 -20.33
CA LEU A 152 -9.56 -14.99 -18.99
C LEU A 152 -8.73 -16.22 -18.68
N ASN A 153 -8.34 -16.36 -17.42
CA ASN A 153 -7.74 -17.59 -16.91
C ASN A 153 -8.82 -18.66 -16.59
N PRO A 154 -8.43 -19.90 -16.25
CA PRO A 154 -9.39 -20.95 -15.89
C PRO A 154 -10.27 -20.62 -14.68
N GLY A 155 -9.83 -19.71 -13.80
CA GLY A 155 -10.60 -19.20 -12.66
C GLY A 155 -11.58 -18.07 -13.01
N HIS A 156 -11.79 -17.78 -14.30
CA HIS A 156 -12.66 -16.71 -14.80
C HIS A 156 -12.23 -15.29 -14.39
N GLN A 157 -10.94 -15.08 -14.12
CA GLN A 157 -10.42 -13.74 -13.86
C GLN A 157 -9.87 -13.10 -15.13
N ILE A 158 -10.01 -11.77 -15.21
CA ILE A 158 -9.57 -10.97 -16.34
C ILE A 158 -8.04 -10.85 -16.34
N VAL A 159 -7.41 -11.36 -17.40
CA VAL A 159 -5.97 -11.34 -17.65
C VAL A 159 -5.60 -10.20 -18.61
N LEU A 160 -6.48 -9.93 -19.57
CA LEU A 160 -6.32 -8.87 -20.56
C LEU A 160 -7.70 -8.37 -20.98
N TYR A 161 -7.80 -7.08 -21.27
CA TYR A 161 -8.92 -6.49 -21.98
C TYR A 161 -8.43 -5.36 -22.89
N ASP A 162 -9.05 -5.21 -24.06
CA ASP A 162 -8.80 -4.05 -24.93
C ASP A 162 -9.70 -2.86 -24.56
N GLY A 163 -9.48 -1.72 -25.21
CA GLY A 163 -10.26 -0.51 -24.96
C GLY A 163 -11.75 -0.63 -25.31
N GLN A 164 -12.14 -1.50 -26.25
CA GLN A 164 -13.55 -1.71 -26.61
C GLN A 164 -14.26 -2.52 -25.53
N ALA A 165 -13.61 -3.59 -25.05
CA ALA A 165 -14.06 -4.36 -23.90
C ALA A 165 -14.11 -3.51 -22.64
N ALA A 166 -13.13 -2.62 -22.43
CA ALA A 166 -13.16 -1.66 -21.32
C ALA A 166 -14.43 -0.82 -21.35
N GLY A 167 -14.80 -0.26 -22.51
CA GLY A 167 -16.02 0.54 -22.68
C GLY A 167 -17.31 -0.25 -22.44
N MET A 168 -17.37 -1.51 -22.87
CA MET A 168 -18.53 -2.37 -22.62
C MET A 168 -18.65 -2.75 -21.14
N LEU A 169 -17.55 -3.18 -20.52
CA LEU A 169 -17.53 -3.55 -19.10
C LEU A 169 -17.84 -2.34 -18.19
N ALA A 170 -17.36 -1.14 -18.56
CA ALA A 170 -17.61 0.12 -17.85
C ALA A 170 -19.10 0.47 -17.70
N GLN A 171 -19.99 -0.06 -18.56
CA GLN A 171 -21.44 0.11 -18.41
C GLN A 171 -22.00 -0.61 -17.17
N VAL A 172 -21.26 -1.60 -16.65
CA VAL A 172 -21.63 -2.35 -15.44
C VAL A 172 -20.78 -1.90 -14.25
N ALA A 173 -19.46 -1.90 -14.41
CA ALA A 173 -18.49 -1.47 -13.40
C ALA A 173 -17.15 -1.15 -14.06
N HIS A 174 -16.28 -0.40 -13.37
CA HIS A 174 -14.92 -0.13 -13.87
C HIS A 174 -14.20 -1.45 -14.23
N PRO A 175 -13.63 -1.59 -15.45
CA PRO A 175 -12.87 -2.77 -15.86
C PRO A 175 -11.57 -2.86 -15.08
N ARG A 176 -11.19 -4.08 -14.68
CA ARG A 176 -10.06 -4.31 -13.76
C ARG A 176 -9.34 -5.61 -14.09
N LEU A 177 -8.02 -5.57 -14.18
CA LEU A 177 -7.20 -6.78 -14.19
C LEU A 177 -7.35 -7.54 -12.86
N ASN A 178 -7.25 -8.86 -12.96
CA ASN A 178 -7.42 -9.81 -11.85
C ASN A 178 -8.83 -9.80 -11.22
N ALA A 179 -9.78 -9.04 -11.76
CA ALA A 179 -11.17 -9.10 -11.32
C ALA A 179 -11.86 -10.34 -11.87
N SER A 180 -12.81 -10.86 -11.09
CA SER A 180 -13.70 -11.95 -11.51
C SER A 180 -14.63 -11.45 -12.61
N LEU A 181 -14.79 -12.23 -13.69
CA LEU A 181 -15.78 -11.94 -14.73
C LEU A 181 -17.21 -11.90 -14.15
N PHE A 182 -17.43 -12.62 -13.06
CA PHE A 182 -18.71 -12.64 -12.34
C PHE A 182 -19.04 -11.34 -11.62
N ASP A 183 -18.12 -10.36 -11.59
CA ASP A 183 -18.43 -9.01 -11.14
C ASP A 183 -19.22 -8.23 -12.21
N TYR A 184 -19.13 -8.65 -13.48
CA TYR A 184 -19.72 -7.99 -14.64
C TYR A 184 -20.87 -8.79 -15.25
N LEU A 185 -20.74 -10.12 -15.33
CA LEU A 185 -21.66 -11.02 -16.03
C LEU A 185 -22.21 -12.12 -15.13
N ASP A 186 -23.40 -12.60 -15.46
CA ASP A 186 -24.04 -13.71 -14.74
C ASP A 186 -23.16 -14.97 -14.71
N ARG A 187 -22.97 -15.49 -13.50
CA ARG A 187 -22.16 -16.68 -13.24
C ARG A 187 -22.68 -17.91 -13.97
N GLY A 188 -23.99 -18.15 -13.91
CA GLY A 188 -24.60 -19.34 -14.49
C GLY A 188 -24.40 -19.43 -15.99
N ALA A 189 -24.57 -18.31 -16.70
CA ALA A 189 -24.35 -18.21 -18.14
C ALA A 189 -22.89 -18.51 -18.51
N ILE A 190 -21.93 -17.92 -17.80
CA ILE A 190 -20.49 -18.09 -18.07
C ILE A 190 -20.03 -19.53 -17.77
N GLU A 191 -20.36 -20.09 -16.60
CA GLU A 191 -19.92 -21.44 -16.20
C GLU A 191 -20.52 -22.52 -17.12
N THR A 192 -21.77 -22.34 -17.56
CA THR A 192 -22.42 -23.24 -18.52
C THR A 192 -21.71 -23.22 -19.87
N ALA A 193 -21.36 -22.02 -20.37
CA ALA A 193 -20.63 -21.88 -21.63
C ALA A 193 -19.20 -22.44 -21.54
N TYR A 194 -18.50 -22.18 -20.43
CA TYR A 194 -17.14 -22.69 -20.20
C TYR A 194 -17.11 -24.22 -20.10
N THR A 195 -18.09 -24.82 -19.43
CA THR A 195 -18.21 -26.29 -19.36
C THR A 195 -18.41 -26.90 -20.75
N ARG A 196 -19.15 -26.22 -21.64
CA ARG A 196 -19.31 -26.66 -23.04
C ARG A 196 -18.02 -26.50 -23.82
N LEU A 197 -17.36 -25.35 -23.71
CA LEU A 197 -16.06 -25.05 -24.34
C LEU A 197 -15.01 -26.12 -23.96
N ALA A 198 -14.88 -26.43 -22.68
CA ALA A 198 -13.92 -27.41 -22.17
C ALA A 198 -14.22 -28.84 -22.66
N LYS A 199 -15.51 -29.19 -22.89
CA LYS A 199 -15.91 -30.50 -23.41
C LYS A 199 -15.72 -30.63 -24.91
N THR A 200 -15.99 -29.57 -25.69
CA THR A 200 -15.99 -29.63 -27.16
C THR A 200 -14.66 -29.20 -27.75
N GLY A 201 -13.87 -28.36 -27.06
CA GLY A 201 -12.73 -27.66 -27.63
C GLY A 201 -13.11 -26.71 -28.76
N GLN A 202 -14.39 -26.33 -28.88
CA GLN A 202 -14.92 -25.51 -29.97
C GLN A 202 -15.54 -24.23 -29.42
N GLU A 203 -15.58 -23.19 -30.27
CA GLU A 203 -16.20 -21.89 -29.95
C GLU A 203 -17.65 -22.04 -29.47
N VAL A 204 -18.01 -21.32 -28.41
CA VAL A 204 -19.35 -21.33 -27.81
C VAL A 204 -19.92 -19.92 -27.81
N THR A 205 -21.10 -19.75 -28.44
CA THR A 205 -21.86 -18.50 -28.37
C THR A 205 -22.81 -18.52 -27.18
N LEU A 206 -22.93 -17.40 -26.47
CA LEU A 206 -23.82 -17.23 -25.33
C LEU A 206 -24.40 -15.81 -25.29
N VAL A 207 -25.45 -15.63 -24.49
CA VAL A 207 -25.94 -14.31 -24.08
C VAL A 207 -25.79 -14.29 -22.56
N ALA A 208 -25.02 -13.34 -22.05
CA ALA A 208 -24.71 -13.22 -20.63
C ALA A 208 -25.38 -11.94 -20.08
N PRO A 209 -26.39 -12.08 -19.21
CA PRO A 209 -26.92 -10.95 -18.46
C PRO A 209 -25.83 -10.27 -17.63
N CYS A 210 -25.90 -8.95 -17.50
CA CYS A 210 -25.03 -8.21 -16.60
C CYS A 210 -25.48 -8.40 -15.15
N THR A 211 -24.53 -8.36 -14.22
CA THR A 211 -24.79 -8.50 -12.77
C THR A 211 -25.65 -7.37 -12.20
N HIS A 212 -25.60 -6.21 -12.84
CA HIS A 212 -26.33 -5.01 -12.44
C HIS A 212 -27.04 -4.40 -13.66
N GLY A 213 -28.33 -4.14 -13.52
CA GLY A 213 -29.17 -3.58 -14.58
C GLY A 213 -29.84 -4.65 -15.46
N GLU A 214 -30.51 -4.19 -16.52
CA GLU A 214 -31.22 -5.07 -17.48
C GLU A 214 -30.38 -5.35 -18.74
N LEU A 215 -29.11 -4.94 -18.74
CA LEU A 215 -28.20 -5.12 -19.86
C LEU A 215 -27.80 -6.60 -20.00
N SER A 216 -27.57 -7.05 -21.23
CA SER A 216 -27.06 -8.38 -21.55
C SER A 216 -26.14 -8.29 -22.74
N PHE A 217 -24.97 -8.93 -22.67
CA PHE A 217 -24.04 -8.97 -23.79
C PHE A 217 -24.18 -10.28 -24.54
N ARG A 218 -24.17 -10.22 -25.87
CA ARG A 218 -23.93 -11.41 -26.69
C ARG A 218 -22.43 -11.66 -26.69
N CYS A 219 -22.02 -12.87 -26.38
CA CYS A 219 -20.60 -13.20 -26.27
C CYS A 219 -20.26 -14.43 -27.12
N ARG A 220 -19.00 -14.49 -27.57
CA ARG A 220 -18.39 -15.67 -28.17
C ARG A 220 -17.17 -16.07 -27.37
N MET A 221 -17.15 -17.32 -26.91
CA MET A 221 -16.10 -17.88 -26.09
C MET A 221 -15.22 -18.80 -26.94
N LYS A 222 -13.92 -18.55 -27.01
CA LYS A 222 -12.96 -19.32 -27.80
C LYS A 222 -11.86 -19.94 -26.91
N PRO A 223 -11.45 -21.20 -27.16
CA PRO A 223 -10.34 -21.80 -26.44
C PRO A 223 -9.00 -21.21 -26.93
N LEU A 224 -7.98 -21.23 -26.07
CA LEU A 224 -6.64 -20.70 -26.39
C LEU A 224 -5.67 -21.77 -26.93
N GLY A 225 -6.19 -22.86 -27.50
CA GLY A 225 -5.37 -24.01 -27.92
C GLY A 225 -4.75 -24.68 -26.70
N ASP A 226 -3.42 -24.70 -26.62
CA ASP A 226 -2.65 -25.34 -25.55
C ASP A 226 -2.47 -24.46 -24.30
N ALA A 227 -2.80 -23.17 -24.36
CA ALA A 227 -2.65 -22.25 -23.24
C ALA A 227 -3.85 -22.35 -22.26
N PRO A 228 -3.63 -22.23 -20.94
CA PRO A 228 -4.71 -22.23 -19.97
C PRO A 228 -5.60 -21.00 -20.15
N GLY A 229 -6.92 -21.16 -19.99
CA GLY A 229 -7.89 -20.07 -20.07
C GLY A 229 -8.70 -20.05 -21.36
N TYR A 230 -9.34 -18.90 -21.63
CA TYR A 230 -10.20 -18.73 -22.79
C TYR A 230 -10.32 -17.24 -23.18
N LEU A 231 -10.66 -17.00 -24.45
CA LEU A 231 -10.98 -15.68 -24.98
C LEU A 231 -12.49 -15.47 -24.93
N LEU A 232 -12.92 -14.32 -24.44
CA LEU A 232 -14.30 -13.86 -24.49
C LEU A 232 -14.39 -12.63 -25.40
N ILE A 233 -15.11 -12.79 -26.49
CA ILE A 233 -15.45 -11.72 -27.42
C ILE A 233 -16.84 -11.20 -27.05
N LEU A 234 -16.96 -9.91 -26.77
CA LEU A 234 -18.23 -9.23 -26.50
C LEU A 234 -18.73 -8.61 -27.82
N ASP A 235 -19.88 -9.07 -28.30
CA ASP A 235 -20.55 -8.55 -29.49
C ASP A 235 -21.67 -7.60 -29.04
N ASP A 236 -21.46 -6.29 -29.18
CA ASP A 236 -22.55 -5.30 -29.16
C ASP A 236 -22.26 -4.15 -30.14
N SER A 237 -23.25 -3.82 -30.96
CA SER A 237 -23.23 -2.78 -32.00
C SER A 237 -23.44 -1.35 -31.46
N THR A 238 -23.49 -1.17 -30.14
CA THR A 238 -23.91 0.10 -29.49
C THR A 238 -22.85 0.78 -28.64
N ALA A 239 -21.60 0.29 -28.62
CA ALA A 239 -20.52 1.01 -27.95
C ALA A 239 -20.21 2.32 -28.71
N GLU A 240 -20.81 3.44 -28.29
CA GLU A 240 -20.46 4.79 -28.74
C GLU A 240 -19.09 5.16 -28.15
N ILE A 241 -18.02 4.64 -28.76
CA ILE A 241 -16.66 5.02 -28.41
C ILE A 241 -16.20 6.08 -29.41
N ALA A 242 -15.86 7.26 -28.90
CA ALA A 242 -15.37 8.37 -29.72
C ALA A 242 -14.22 7.87 -30.63
N PRO A 243 -14.20 8.21 -31.94
CA PRO A 243 -13.21 7.70 -32.90
C PRO A 243 -11.75 7.94 -32.50
N GLU A 244 -11.51 8.96 -31.68
CA GLU A 244 -10.19 9.41 -31.24
C GLU A 244 -9.80 8.94 -29.83
N ALA A 245 -10.66 8.18 -29.14
CA ALA A 245 -10.35 7.68 -27.80
C ALA A 245 -9.16 6.69 -27.85
N PRO A 246 -8.12 6.87 -27.02
CA PRO A 246 -7.04 5.90 -26.90
C PRO A 246 -7.62 4.53 -26.55
N ARG A 247 -7.19 3.50 -27.28
CA ARG A 247 -7.61 2.11 -27.05
C ARG A 247 -6.44 1.30 -26.48
N PRO A 248 -5.92 1.61 -25.28
CA PRO A 248 -4.82 0.87 -24.72
C PRO A 248 -5.24 -0.57 -24.43
N LEU A 249 -4.38 -1.52 -24.81
CA LEU A 249 -4.49 -2.91 -24.40
C LEU A 249 -3.97 -3.02 -22.96
N VAL A 250 -4.82 -3.42 -22.02
CA VAL A 250 -4.44 -3.60 -20.60
C VAL A 250 -4.31 -5.09 -20.33
N TYR A 251 -3.17 -5.55 -19.81
CA TYR A 251 -2.92 -6.97 -19.59
C TYR A 251 -1.84 -7.25 -18.53
N ASP A 252 -1.93 -8.44 -17.94
CA ASP A 252 -0.86 -9.07 -17.17
C ASP A 252 -0.94 -10.60 -17.34
N PHE A 253 -0.17 -11.14 -18.29
CA PHE A 253 -0.20 -12.58 -18.61
C PHE A 253 0.27 -13.47 -17.46
N ALA A 254 0.98 -12.94 -16.47
CA ALA A 254 1.39 -13.71 -15.30
C ALA A 254 0.20 -14.08 -14.40
N LEU A 255 -1.00 -13.54 -14.66
CA LEU A 255 -2.27 -13.93 -14.04
C LEU A 255 -2.83 -15.27 -14.57
N LEU A 256 -2.31 -15.80 -15.69
CA LEU A 256 -2.74 -17.09 -16.24
C LEU A 256 -2.36 -18.26 -15.32
N ASP A 257 -1.21 -18.16 -14.66
CA ASP A 257 -0.64 -19.22 -13.81
C ASP A 257 -0.88 -18.97 -12.31
N GLN A 258 -1.63 -17.93 -11.96
CA GLN A 258 -1.81 -17.54 -10.55
C GLN A 258 -2.73 -18.52 -9.81
N PRO A 259 -2.40 -18.96 -8.58
CA PRO A 259 -3.33 -19.75 -7.77
C PRO A 259 -4.53 -18.89 -7.34
N HIS A 260 -5.75 -19.35 -7.64
CA HIS A 260 -6.98 -18.58 -7.37
C HIS A 260 -7.62 -18.88 -6.01
N ASP A 261 -7.30 -20.03 -5.39
CA ASP A 261 -7.99 -20.56 -4.20
C ASP A 261 -7.35 -20.19 -2.86
N LEU A 262 -6.30 -19.36 -2.86
CA LEU A 262 -5.64 -18.94 -1.62
C LEU A 262 -6.39 -17.79 -0.96
N ALA A 263 -6.63 -17.90 0.35
CA ALA A 263 -7.11 -16.79 1.18
C ALA A 263 -6.17 -15.57 1.07
N LEU A 264 -6.72 -14.36 1.08
CA LEU A 264 -5.95 -13.11 0.85
C LEU A 264 -4.77 -12.98 1.82
N GLU A 265 -4.94 -13.37 3.08
CA GLU A 265 -3.92 -13.28 4.12
C GLU A 265 -2.71 -14.19 3.86
N ALA A 266 -2.91 -15.31 3.17
CA ALA A 266 -1.86 -16.26 2.83
C ALA A 266 -1.10 -15.88 1.54
N ARG A 267 -1.65 -14.95 0.74
CA ARG A 267 -1.03 -14.53 -0.51
C ARG A 267 0.21 -13.67 -0.25
N ARG A 268 1.17 -13.78 -1.16
CA ARG A 268 2.38 -12.96 -1.13
C ARG A 268 2.05 -11.52 -1.49
N LEU A 269 2.77 -10.57 -0.89
CA LEU A 269 2.57 -9.15 -1.15
C LEU A 269 2.70 -8.77 -2.64
N GLU A 270 3.57 -9.45 -3.37
CA GLU A 270 3.77 -9.22 -4.81
C GLU A 270 2.69 -9.85 -5.71
N ASP A 271 1.79 -10.67 -5.18
CA ASP A 271 0.72 -11.32 -5.93
C ASP A 271 -0.65 -10.66 -5.69
N LEU A 272 -0.70 -9.67 -4.79
CA LEU A 272 -1.93 -8.99 -4.40
C LEU A 272 -2.31 -7.86 -5.37
N ALA A 273 -3.62 -7.67 -5.49
CA ALA A 273 -4.20 -6.44 -5.98
C ALA A 273 -4.43 -5.49 -4.80
N TYR A 274 -4.05 -4.23 -4.97
CA TYR A 274 -4.31 -3.16 -4.02
C TYR A 274 -5.14 -2.08 -4.69
N VAL A 275 -6.03 -1.46 -3.92
CA VAL A 275 -6.69 -0.21 -4.28
C VAL A 275 -6.23 0.85 -3.31
N VAL A 276 -5.44 1.78 -3.81
CA VAL A 276 -4.95 2.92 -3.04
C VAL A 276 -5.89 4.09 -3.26
N PHE A 277 -6.39 4.69 -2.19
CA PHE A 277 -7.37 5.77 -2.30
C PHE A 277 -7.11 6.88 -1.30
N ASP A 278 -7.72 8.02 -1.58
CA ASP A 278 -7.71 9.23 -0.77
C ASP A 278 -9.05 9.97 -0.96
N THR A 279 -9.46 10.76 0.04
CA THR A 279 -10.67 11.58 -0.02
C THR A 279 -10.40 13.03 0.36
N GLU A 280 -11.01 13.94 -0.41
CA GLU A 280 -11.11 15.34 -0.02
C GLU A 280 -12.46 15.60 0.63
N THR A 281 -12.50 16.46 1.64
CA THR A 281 -13.67 16.61 2.51
C THR A 281 -13.98 18.07 2.83
N THR A 282 -15.22 18.33 3.27
CA THR A 282 -15.64 19.65 3.73
C THR A 282 -15.02 20.04 5.08
N GLY A 283 -14.33 19.13 5.76
CA GLY A 283 -13.63 19.35 7.02
C GLY A 283 -13.12 18.05 7.63
N LEU A 284 -12.46 18.14 8.79
CA LEU A 284 -11.69 17.02 9.38
C LEU A 284 -12.52 16.13 10.31
N LEU A 285 -13.83 16.31 10.43
CA LEU A 285 -14.66 15.57 11.38
C LEU A 285 -15.58 14.58 10.65
N PRO A 286 -15.26 13.27 10.60
CA PRO A 286 -16.07 12.27 9.90
C PRO A 286 -17.52 12.17 10.37
N HIS A 287 -17.87 12.70 11.55
CA HIS A 287 -19.23 12.70 12.08
C HIS A 287 -20.05 13.96 11.74
N LYS A 288 -19.45 14.97 11.10
CA LYS A 288 -20.08 16.26 10.75
C LYS A 288 -19.83 16.71 9.31
N ASP A 289 -18.68 16.37 8.76
CA ASP A 289 -18.25 16.80 7.44
C ASP A 289 -18.56 15.76 6.38
N GLU A 290 -18.41 16.13 5.12
CA GLU A 290 -18.84 15.37 3.95
C GLU A 290 -17.70 15.24 2.94
N ILE A 291 -17.67 14.13 2.19
CA ILE A 291 -16.70 13.93 1.10
C ILE A 291 -17.07 14.83 -0.08
N VAL A 292 -16.06 15.45 -0.70
CA VAL A 292 -16.20 16.27 -1.92
C VAL A 292 -15.45 15.70 -3.13
N GLN A 293 -14.49 14.79 -2.91
CA GLN A 293 -13.83 14.04 -3.98
C GLN A 293 -13.37 12.68 -3.44
N LEU A 294 -13.42 11.66 -4.28
CA LEU A 294 -12.79 10.37 -4.05
C LEU A 294 -11.83 10.07 -5.21
N GLY A 295 -10.58 9.83 -4.87
CA GLY A 295 -9.52 9.45 -5.79
C GLY A 295 -9.03 8.04 -5.47
N ALA A 296 -8.90 7.17 -6.47
CA ALA A 296 -8.36 5.84 -6.27
C ALA A 296 -7.54 5.35 -7.46
N VAL A 297 -6.53 4.53 -7.21
CA VAL A 297 -5.70 3.88 -8.23
C VAL A 297 -5.50 2.41 -7.88
N ARG A 298 -5.46 1.55 -8.89
CA ARG A 298 -5.12 0.13 -8.71
C ARG A 298 -3.63 -0.12 -8.83
N VAL A 299 -3.13 -0.95 -7.93
CA VAL A 299 -1.76 -1.48 -7.97
C VAL A 299 -1.87 -2.99 -8.04
N LEU A 300 -1.22 -3.59 -9.02
CA LEU A 300 -1.14 -5.03 -9.18
C LEU A 300 0.32 -5.42 -9.31
N ARG A 301 0.77 -6.39 -8.49
CA ARG A 301 2.15 -6.88 -8.49
C ARG A 301 3.21 -5.77 -8.35
N GLY A 302 2.92 -4.79 -7.48
CA GLY A 302 3.81 -3.65 -7.22
C GLY A 302 3.92 -2.65 -8.38
N ARG A 303 2.96 -2.65 -9.32
CA ARG A 303 2.89 -1.70 -10.42
C ARG A 303 1.52 -1.00 -10.41
N ILE A 304 1.53 0.32 -10.56
CA ILE A 304 0.30 1.10 -10.76
C ILE A 304 -0.26 0.73 -12.14
N LEU A 305 -1.54 0.36 -12.22
CA LEU A 305 -2.23 -0.01 -13.45
C LEU A 305 -2.75 1.24 -14.16
N PRO A 306 -2.25 1.58 -15.36
CA PRO A 306 -2.75 2.72 -16.11
C PRO A 306 -4.21 2.53 -16.52
N GLY A 307 -5.04 3.56 -16.33
CA GLY A 307 -6.46 3.55 -16.70
C GLY A 307 -7.38 2.80 -15.72
N GLU A 308 -6.83 2.16 -14.69
CA GLU A 308 -7.61 1.64 -13.56
C GLU A 308 -7.57 2.65 -12.40
N GLU A 309 -8.30 3.75 -12.56
CA GLU A 309 -8.38 4.84 -11.61
C GLU A 309 -9.80 5.37 -11.45
N ILE A 310 -10.08 5.98 -10.30
CA ILE A 310 -11.28 6.76 -10.01
C ILE A 310 -10.83 8.17 -9.69
N ASP A 311 -11.41 9.15 -10.37
CA ASP A 311 -11.29 10.56 -10.04
C ASP A 311 -12.70 11.18 -10.08
N GLN A 312 -13.35 11.18 -8.92
CA GLN A 312 -14.78 11.48 -8.84
C GLN A 312 -15.04 12.60 -7.84
N LEU A 313 -15.50 13.74 -8.35
CA LEU A 313 -16.14 14.77 -7.53
C LEU A 313 -17.44 14.25 -6.94
N VAL A 314 -17.75 14.67 -5.71
CA VAL A 314 -18.93 14.25 -4.96
C VAL A 314 -19.71 15.50 -4.57
N ASP A 315 -21.03 15.49 -4.80
CA ASP A 315 -21.90 16.52 -4.22
C ASP A 315 -22.06 16.25 -2.72
N PRO A 316 -21.51 17.12 -1.84
CA PRO A 316 -21.58 16.93 -0.39
C PRO A 316 -22.97 17.26 0.18
N GLY A 317 -23.93 17.76 -0.63
CA GLY A 317 -25.25 18.18 -0.16
C GLY A 317 -25.24 19.41 0.76
N ARG A 318 -24.10 20.10 0.86
CA ARG A 318 -23.88 21.28 1.70
C ARG A 318 -22.84 22.21 1.08
N ARG A 319 -22.79 23.47 1.54
CA ARG A 319 -21.72 24.39 1.11
C ARG A 319 -20.36 23.93 1.61
N ILE A 320 -19.36 23.98 0.72
CA ILE A 320 -17.96 23.69 1.03
C ILE A 320 -17.38 24.89 1.80
N PRO A 321 -16.83 24.71 3.02
CA PRO A 321 -16.21 25.80 3.76
C PRO A 321 -15.01 26.40 3.01
N PRO A 322 -14.83 27.74 2.99
CA PRO A 322 -13.71 28.38 2.31
C PRO A 322 -12.33 27.93 2.80
N ALA A 323 -12.23 27.39 4.02
CA ALA A 323 -11.00 26.84 4.54
C ALA A 323 -10.58 25.56 3.82
N SER A 324 -11.53 24.67 3.54
CA SER A 324 -11.30 23.40 2.83
C SER A 324 -10.97 23.66 1.36
N THR A 325 -11.74 24.54 0.69
CA THR A 325 -11.44 24.99 -0.68
C THR A 325 -10.03 25.58 -0.83
N ARG A 326 -9.48 26.25 0.19
CA ARG A 326 -8.10 26.75 0.13
C ARG A 326 -7.04 25.65 0.14
N VAL A 327 -7.38 24.46 0.62
CA VAL A 327 -6.50 23.29 0.66
C VAL A 327 -6.58 22.54 -0.67
N HIS A 328 -7.77 22.05 -1.02
CA HIS A 328 -7.96 21.12 -2.14
C HIS A 328 -8.47 21.78 -3.44
N GLY A 329 -8.76 23.08 -3.43
CA GLY A 329 -9.19 23.85 -4.61
C GLY A 329 -10.62 23.60 -5.10
N ILE A 330 -11.32 22.60 -4.56
CA ILE A 330 -12.70 22.25 -4.97
C ILE A 330 -13.70 23.31 -4.47
N THR A 331 -14.53 23.79 -5.39
CA THR A 331 -15.56 24.81 -5.15
C THR A 331 -16.97 24.23 -5.28
N ASP A 332 -17.98 24.90 -4.70
CA ASP A 332 -19.38 24.51 -4.84
C ASP A 332 -19.82 24.40 -6.32
N ALA A 333 -19.23 25.21 -7.21
CA ALA A 333 -19.53 25.18 -8.64
C ALA A 333 -19.01 23.91 -9.34
N MET A 334 -17.89 23.34 -8.87
CA MET A 334 -17.31 22.13 -9.44
C MET A 334 -18.11 20.88 -9.07
N VAL A 335 -18.67 20.83 -7.87
CA VAL A 335 -19.48 19.70 -7.38
C VAL A 335 -20.95 19.81 -7.78
N ALA A 336 -21.38 20.91 -8.40
CA ALA A 336 -22.75 21.10 -8.84
C ALA A 336 -23.13 20.07 -9.92
N GLY A 337 -24.07 19.17 -9.59
CA GLY A 337 -24.50 18.08 -10.47
C GLY A 337 -23.59 16.85 -10.43
N ALA A 338 -22.57 16.84 -9.56
CA ALA A 338 -21.79 15.65 -9.27
C ALA A 338 -22.67 14.60 -8.55
N PRO A 339 -22.36 13.30 -8.66
CA PRO A 339 -23.08 12.27 -7.93
C PRO A 339 -22.91 12.43 -6.42
N GLY A 340 -23.96 12.07 -5.66
CA GLY A 340 -23.88 11.97 -4.21
C GLY A 340 -23.02 10.79 -3.76
N ILE A 341 -22.58 10.84 -2.49
CA ILE A 341 -21.63 9.87 -1.92
C ILE A 341 -22.13 8.41 -1.98
N ASP A 342 -23.43 8.14 -1.94
CA ASP A 342 -23.97 6.78 -2.03
C ASP A 342 -23.55 6.07 -3.33
N SER A 343 -23.69 6.75 -4.46
CA SER A 343 -23.33 6.21 -5.77
C SER A 343 -21.81 6.02 -5.88
N VAL A 344 -21.05 7.02 -5.42
CA VAL A 344 -19.58 7.02 -5.49
C VAL A 344 -18.99 5.95 -4.59
N ALA A 345 -19.47 5.81 -3.35
CA ALA A 345 -19.03 4.77 -2.43
C ALA A 345 -19.38 3.36 -2.93
N ALA A 346 -20.54 3.18 -3.55
CA ALA A 346 -20.91 1.89 -4.15
C ALA A 346 -20.01 1.55 -5.35
N SER A 347 -19.70 2.54 -6.21
CA SER A 347 -18.75 2.36 -7.31
C SER A 347 -17.35 2.01 -6.80
N PHE A 348 -16.87 2.74 -5.79
CA PHE A 348 -15.57 2.50 -5.16
C PHE A 348 -15.51 1.11 -4.49
N ASN A 349 -16.56 0.69 -3.78
CA ASN A 349 -16.63 -0.64 -3.17
C ASN A 349 -16.51 -1.74 -4.23
N ARG A 350 -17.22 -1.63 -5.35
CA ARG A 350 -17.06 -2.55 -6.48
C ARG A 350 -15.65 -2.51 -7.05
N PHE A 351 -15.07 -1.32 -7.20
CA PHE A 351 -13.70 -1.15 -7.71
C PHE A 351 -12.64 -1.78 -6.79
N ALA A 352 -12.88 -1.79 -5.47
CA ALA A 352 -12.04 -2.43 -4.46
C ALA A 352 -12.25 -3.94 -4.30
N ASN A 353 -13.29 -4.51 -4.89
CA ASN A 353 -13.62 -5.93 -4.71
C ASN A 353 -12.42 -6.84 -5.02
N GLY A 354 -12.13 -7.79 -4.12
CA GLY A 354 -11.00 -8.72 -4.21
C GLY A 354 -9.61 -8.10 -4.00
N ALA A 355 -9.52 -6.82 -3.64
CA ALA A 355 -8.26 -6.12 -3.39
C ALA A 355 -8.07 -5.75 -1.91
N VAL A 356 -6.82 -5.46 -1.54
CA VAL A 356 -6.48 -4.83 -0.27
C VAL A 356 -6.64 -3.31 -0.42
N ILE A 357 -7.43 -2.69 0.45
CA ILE A 357 -7.57 -1.24 0.47
C ILE A 357 -6.35 -0.63 1.16
N VAL A 358 -5.82 0.45 0.58
CA VAL A 358 -4.67 1.19 1.11
C VAL A 358 -4.97 2.67 1.13
N ALA A 359 -4.65 3.35 2.23
CA ALA A 359 -4.73 4.81 2.32
C ALA A 359 -3.58 5.35 3.20
N HIS A 360 -3.44 6.67 3.24
CA HIS A 360 -2.50 7.36 4.11
C HIS A 360 -3.26 7.94 5.31
N ASN A 361 -3.05 7.41 6.52
CA ASN A 361 -3.96 7.62 7.66
C ASN A 361 -5.37 7.05 7.38
N ALA A 362 -5.41 5.79 6.97
CA ALA A 362 -6.62 5.07 6.56
C ALA A 362 -7.81 5.17 7.53
N PRO A 363 -7.66 5.26 8.88
CA PRO A 363 -8.80 5.48 9.76
C PRO A 363 -9.63 6.70 9.43
N PHE A 364 -9.02 7.78 8.93
CA PHE A 364 -9.71 9.01 8.56
C PHE A 364 -10.69 8.76 7.41
N ASP A 365 -10.20 8.36 6.23
CA ASP A 365 -11.04 8.12 5.05
C ASP A 365 -12.06 7.01 5.28
N MET A 366 -11.64 5.93 5.94
CA MET A 366 -12.52 4.80 6.24
C MET A 366 -13.63 5.19 7.23
N ALA A 367 -13.43 6.18 8.10
CA ALA A 367 -14.49 6.65 8.99
C ALA A 367 -15.64 7.30 8.21
N PHE A 368 -15.34 8.09 7.16
CA PHE A 368 -16.38 8.63 6.28
C PHE A 368 -17.12 7.53 5.54
N LEU A 369 -16.41 6.59 4.92
CA LEU A 369 -17.02 5.47 4.17
C LEU A 369 -17.88 4.56 5.06
N ARG A 370 -17.42 4.26 6.29
CA ARG A 370 -18.18 3.46 7.27
C ARG A 370 -19.39 4.20 7.82
N ARG A 371 -19.35 5.53 7.93
CA ARG A 371 -20.53 6.32 8.27
C ARG A 371 -21.58 6.20 7.16
N GLN A 372 -21.15 6.31 5.90
CA GLN A 372 -22.07 6.20 4.77
C GLN A 372 -22.71 4.81 4.68
N ALA A 373 -21.92 3.76 4.94
CA ALA A 373 -22.38 2.37 4.94
C ALA A 373 -23.61 2.11 5.84
N LYS A 374 -23.81 2.89 6.91
CA LYS A 374 -24.98 2.78 7.79
C LYS A 374 -26.30 3.10 7.07
N HIS A 375 -26.25 3.93 6.03
CA HIS A 375 -27.41 4.35 5.25
C HIS A 375 -27.57 3.54 3.96
N SER A 376 -26.46 3.19 3.30
CA SER A 376 -26.46 2.49 2.02
C SER A 376 -26.49 0.96 2.12
N GLY A 377 -26.22 0.40 3.30
CA GLY A 377 -26.08 -1.05 3.49
C GLY A 377 -24.79 -1.64 2.92
N LEU A 378 -23.85 -0.80 2.45
CA LEU A 378 -22.54 -1.25 1.97
C LEU A 378 -21.73 -1.91 3.08
N VAL A 379 -20.99 -2.97 2.73
CA VAL A 379 -20.09 -3.67 3.64
C VAL A 379 -18.64 -3.39 3.25
N TRP A 380 -17.82 -3.04 4.23
CA TRP A 380 -16.39 -2.78 4.08
C TRP A 380 -15.58 -3.84 4.84
N ASP A 381 -15.54 -5.05 4.30
CA ASP A 381 -14.84 -6.23 4.83
C ASP A 381 -13.44 -6.44 4.23
N HIS A 382 -13.04 -5.59 3.28
CA HIS A 382 -11.71 -5.54 2.69
C HIS A 382 -10.60 -5.46 3.75
N PRO A 383 -9.48 -6.19 3.59
CA PRO A 383 -8.27 -5.92 4.35
C PRO A 383 -7.79 -4.50 4.09
N ILE A 384 -7.35 -3.79 5.15
CA ILE A 384 -6.91 -2.39 5.06
C ILE A 384 -5.44 -2.31 5.48
N LEU A 385 -4.62 -1.63 4.68
CA LEU A 385 -3.27 -1.22 5.03
C LEU A 385 -3.18 0.30 5.11
N ASP A 386 -2.35 0.77 6.03
CA ASP A 386 -2.08 2.19 6.21
C ASP A 386 -0.61 2.48 5.96
N THR A 387 -0.32 3.36 4.99
CA THR A 387 1.06 3.70 4.65
C THR A 387 1.81 4.42 5.78
N VAL A 388 1.13 5.04 6.75
CA VAL A 388 1.73 5.54 8.00
C VAL A 388 2.30 4.37 8.81
N LEU A 389 1.51 3.30 8.99
CA LEU A 389 1.96 2.12 9.73
C LEU A 389 3.05 1.36 8.97
N LEU A 390 2.93 1.24 7.64
CA LEU A 390 3.99 0.63 6.82
C LEU A 390 5.30 1.42 6.94
N SER A 391 5.21 2.75 6.94
CA SER A 391 6.34 3.65 7.17
C SER A 391 6.95 3.45 8.55
N ALA A 392 6.14 3.31 9.60
CA ALA A 392 6.61 3.05 10.96
C ALA A 392 7.30 1.67 11.09
N VAL A 393 6.82 0.65 10.39
CA VAL A 393 7.45 -0.68 10.33
C VAL A 393 8.83 -0.61 9.65
N LEU A 394 8.93 0.14 8.56
CA LEU A 394 10.16 0.22 7.76
C LEU A 394 11.22 1.16 8.36
N PHE A 395 10.78 2.32 8.85
CA PHE A 395 11.63 3.46 9.21
C PHE A 395 11.65 3.77 10.72
N GLY A 396 10.77 3.15 11.51
CA GLY A 396 10.64 3.36 12.95
C GLY A 396 9.61 4.43 13.32
N THR A 397 9.05 4.34 14.52
CA THR A 397 7.89 5.13 14.98
C THR A 397 8.19 6.59 15.33
N THR A 398 9.47 6.98 15.36
CA THR A 398 9.90 8.33 15.76
C THR A 398 10.12 9.25 14.56
N GLU A 399 9.94 8.72 13.35
CA GLU A 399 10.11 9.46 12.11
C GLU A 399 8.85 10.27 11.79
N SER A 400 9.00 11.31 10.96
CA SER A 400 7.82 11.92 10.35
C SER A 400 7.22 10.97 9.32
N HIS A 401 5.92 10.70 9.49
CA HIS A 401 5.14 9.80 8.65
C HIS A 401 4.06 10.53 7.86
N THR A 402 4.17 11.85 7.66
CA THR A 402 3.31 12.55 6.68
C THR A 402 3.61 12.07 5.27
N LEU A 403 2.64 12.15 4.36
CA LEU A 403 2.81 11.75 2.97
C LEU A 403 4.02 12.44 2.34
N ASP A 404 4.17 13.76 2.54
CA ASP A 404 5.28 14.56 2.03
C ASP A 404 6.65 14.08 2.57
N ALA A 405 6.72 13.74 3.87
CA ALA A 405 7.95 13.23 4.47
C ALA A 405 8.33 11.85 3.92
N ILE A 406 7.33 10.99 3.69
CA ILE A 406 7.55 9.66 3.11
C ILE A 406 7.96 9.76 1.64
N CYS A 407 7.27 10.57 0.85
CA CYS A 407 7.61 10.82 -0.56
C CYS A 407 9.02 11.38 -0.68
N THR A 408 9.39 12.37 0.13
CA THR A 408 10.76 12.91 0.18
C THR A 408 11.78 11.82 0.48
N ARG A 409 11.53 11.00 1.52
CA ARG A 409 12.42 9.90 1.93
C ARG A 409 12.60 8.84 0.84
N LEU A 410 11.56 8.59 0.04
CA LEU A 410 11.54 7.59 -1.03
C LEU A 410 11.92 8.17 -2.41
N GLY A 411 12.24 9.47 -2.51
CA GLY A 411 12.56 10.11 -3.78
C GLY A 411 11.37 10.21 -4.75
N ILE A 412 10.15 10.30 -4.22
CA ILE A 412 8.91 10.45 -4.98
C ILE A 412 8.56 11.93 -5.08
N ALA A 413 8.38 12.43 -6.29
CA ALA A 413 7.97 13.80 -6.54
C ALA A 413 6.45 13.88 -6.72
N ILE A 414 5.79 14.74 -5.95
CA ILE A 414 4.38 15.06 -6.14
C ILE A 414 4.31 16.42 -6.86
N PRO A 415 3.77 16.49 -8.10
CA PRO A 415 3.52 17.76 -8.76
C PRO A 415 2.63 18.66 -7.89
N LYS A 416 2.98 19.94 -7.74
CA LYS A 416 2.26 20.87 -6.85
C LYS A 416 0.79 21.03 -7.20
N ASP A 417 0.47 20.95 -8.48
CA ASP A 417 -0.89 21.02 -9.05
C ASP A 417 -1.73 19.75 -8.77
N ARG A 418 -1.09 18.67 -8.32
CA ARG A 418 -1.76 17.40 -7.97
C ARG A 418 -1.81 17.15 -6.47
N ARG A 419 -0.98 17.84 -5.67
CA ARG A 419 -1.03 17.74 -4.20
C ARG A 419 -2.35 18.33 -3.70
N HIS A 420 -2.99 17.67 -2.73
CA HIS A 420 -4.33 18.05 -2.25
C HIS A 420 -5.40 17.92 -3.34
N THR A 421 -5.20 16.95 -4.24
CA THR A 421 -6.29 16.39 -5.03
C THR A 421 -6.38 14.92 -4.65
N ALA A 422 -7.60 14.39 -4.53
CA ALA A 422 -7.77 13.00 -4.07
C ALA A 422 -7.02 12.01 -5.00
N LEU A 423 -7.09 12.19 -6.32
CA LEU A 423 -6.36 11.33 -7.26
C LEU A 423 -4.84 11.51 -7.13
N GLY A 424 -4.36 12.73 -6.99
CA GLY A 424 -2.92 13.01 -6.89
C GLY A 424 -2.30 12.42 -5.62
N ASP A 425 -2.99 12.54 -4.49
CA ASP A 425 -2.55 12.00 -3.21
C ASP A 425 -2.68 10.46 -3.16
N ALA A 426 -3.75 9.89 -3.74
CA ALA A 426 -3.87 8.44 -3.93
C ALA A 426 -2.73 7.87 -4.80
N ARG A 427 -2.35 8.58 -5.87
CA ARG A 427 -1.26 8.17 -6.77
C ARG A 427 0.10 8.27 -6.09
N ALA A 428 0.37 9.35 -5.34
CA ALA A 428 1.58 9.47 -4.54
C ALA A 428 1.67 8.35 -3.49
N THR A 429 0.55 8.05 -2.82
CA THR A 429 0.44 6.96 -1.85
C THR A 429 0.68 5.59 -2.50
N ALA A 430 0.23 5.40 -3.75
CA ALA A 430 0.47 4.18 -4.51
C ALA A 430 1.95 4.02 -4.91
N GLU A 431 2.61 5.11 -5.31
CA GLU A 431 4.06 5.10 -5.56
C GLU A 431 4.83 4.78 -4.27
N VAL A 432 4.42 5.34 -3.13
CA VAL A 432 4.96 4.99 -1.81
C VAL A 432 4.80 3.51 -1.53
N LEU A 433 3.59 2.95 -1.71
CA LEU A 433 3.32 1.53 -1.53
C LEU A 433 4.25 0.68 -2.41
N CYS A 434 4.35 0.99 -3.71
CA CYS A 434 5.19 0.24 -4.64
C CYS A 434 6.67 0.22 -4.23
N ARG A 435 7.19 1.32 -3.66
CA ARG A 435 8.56 1.38 -3.12
C ARG A 435 8.70 0.61 -1.79
N MET A 436 7.66 0.60 -0.96
CA MET A 436 7.68 -0.09 0.34
C MET A 436 7.56 -1.61 0.23
N LEU A 437 6.79 -2.15 -0.71
CA LEU A 437 6.58 -3.59 -0.90
C LEU A 437 7.89 -4.41 -0.96
N PRO A 438 8.89 -4.08 -1.80
CA PRO A 438 10.16 -4.82 -1.82
C PRO A 438 10.97 -4.63 -0.52
N MET A 439 10.86 -3.50 0.16
CA MET A 439 11.53 -3.26 1.44
C MET A 439 10.94 -4.11 2.58
N LEU A 440 9.62 -4.30 2.59
CA LEU A 440 8.91 -5.17 3.52
C LEU A 440 9.30 -6.63 3.31
N LYS A 441 9.34 -7.06 2.04
CA LYS A 441 9.84 -8.39 1.67
C LYS A 441 11.27 -8.61 2.17
N ALA A 442 12.16 -7.62 2.04
CA ALA A 442 13.53 -7.70 2.55
C ALA A 442 13.62 -7.77 4.09
N GLN A 443 12.56 -7.39 4.83
CA GLN A 443 12.45 -7.62 6.28
C GLN A 443 11.86 -9.00 6.64
N GLY A 444 11.56 -9.84 5.64
CA GLY A 444 10.92 -11.15 5.82
C GLY A 444 9.39 -11.09 5.94
N LEU A 445 8.77 -9.94 5.66
CA LEU A 445 7.31 -9.80 5.59
C LEU A 445 6.85 -10.12 4.17
N GLU A 446 6.57 -11.40 3.91
CA GLU A 446 6.26 -11.88 2.55
C GLU A 446 4.77 -11.99 2.25
N THR A 447 3.91 -12.17 3.26
CA THR A 447 2.46 -12.36 3.10
C THR A 447 1.66 -11.23 3.73
N LEU A 448 0.41 -11.05 3.27
CA LEU A 448 -0.50 -10.05 3.83
C LEU A 448 -0.77 -10.29 5.32
N GLY A 449 -0.99 -11.54 5.73
CA GLY A 449 -1.27 -11.89 7.13
C GLY A 449 -0.11 -11.51 8.06
N ALA A 450 1.13 -11.79 7.64
CA ALA A 450 2.32 -11.40 8.39
C ALA A 450 2.44 -9.87 8.50
N LEU A 451 2.16 -9.15 7.42
CA LEU A 451 2.18 -7.69 7.40
C LEU A 451 1.10 -7.09 8.32
N LEU A 452 -0.13 -7.59 8.27
CA LEU A 452 -1.24 -7.15 9.13
C LEU A 452 -0.99 -7.44 10.61
N GLU A 453 -0.30 -8.52 10.95
CA GLU A 453 0.13 -8.77 12.32
C GLU A 453 1.17 -7.75 12.80
N GLU A 454 2.15 -7.43 11.95
CA GLU A 454 3.20 -6.48 12.31
C GLU A 454 2.66 -5.04 12.42
N THR A 455 1.78 -4.60 11.52
CA THR A 455 1.17 -3.25 11.60
C THR A 455 0.29 -3.07 12.83
N ARG A 456 -0.40 -4.12 13.30
CA ARG A 456 -1.18 -4.08 14.56
C ARG A 456 -0.34 -3.70 15.79
N ARG A 457 0.96 -4.04 15.80
CA ARG A 457 1.89 -3.67 16.88
C ARG A 457 2.16 -2.16 16.94
N HIS A 458 1.82 -1.43 15.87
CA HIS A 458 2.04 0.00 15.71
C HIS A 458 0.74 0.84 15.77
N GLY A 459 -0.42 0.23 16.02
CA GLY A 459 -1.72 0.90 15.91
C GLY A 459 -1.88 2.19 16.71
N ARG A 460 -1.17 2.35 17.84
CA ARG A 460 -1.20 3.58 18.66
C ARG A 460 -0.78 4.84 17.89
N LEU A 461 0.05 4.72 16.87
CA LEU A 461 0.45 5.86 16.03
C LEU A 461 -0.72 6.56 15.35
N LEU A 462 -1.79 5.81 15.03
CA LEU A 462 -2.98 6.36 14.40
C LEU A 462 -3.89 7.08 15.40
N GLU A 463 -3.82 6.74 16.69
CA GLU A 463 -4.55 7.44 17.74
C GLU A 463 -3.94 8.83 18.01
N ASP A 464 -2.61 8.97 17.87
CA ASP A 464 -1.91 10.24 18.09
C ASP A 464 -2.05 11.23 16.91
N LEU A 465 -2.43 10.73 15.72
CA LEU A 465 -2.57 11.53 14.49
C LEU A 465 -3.99 12.06 14.25
N ASN A 466 -5.00 11.42 14.85
CA ASN A 466 -6.43 11.77 14.70
C ASN A 466 -6.95 12.49 15.94
#